data_AF-A0A7S3BV50-F1
#
_entry.id   AF-A0A7S3BV50-F1
#
_cell.length_a   1.000
_cell.length_b   1.000
_cell.length_c   1.000
_cell.angle_alpha   90.00
_cell.angle_beta   90.00
_cell.angle_gamma   90.00
#
_symmetry.space_group_name_H-M   'P 1'
#
loop_
_entity.id
_entity.type
_entity.pdbx_description
1 polymer ?
#
loop_
_entity_poly.entity_id
_entity_poly.type
_entity_poly.pdbx_seq_one_letter_code
_entity_poly.pdbx_strand_id
1 'polypeptide(L)'
;ATLEACAKSLHATAYVDIEYAAGGVACKAPCEPGVAFFYGEASWTVLGAVLVAATGETDFEAVFQRLVARPLTIDCSFADAPLGVGYGARCSTAGYARFLTAVMADELVPAELREEAEQAHTPGDTILTNDAGLANPLWSYGYGTWRECASEACGEAEPIRVSSLGIRGFYPYTSRGGGQGDHWGVVGYEHPTSNGPASAVVAFIAADTIEKAAANAVSPELAAPAAPP
;
A
#
# COMPACT_ATOMS: atom_id res chain seq x y z
N ALA A 1 -8.71 -30.59 -2.14
CA ALA A 1 -8.09 -30.02 -0.93
C ALA A 1 -9.00 -28.92 -0.40
N THR A 2 -9.10 -28.73 0.92
CA THR A 2 -9.85 -27.58 1.48
C THR A 2 -9.05 -26.30 1.26
N LEU A 3 -9.73 -25.14 1.21
CA LEU A 3 -9.09 -23.82 1.08
C LEU A 3 -8.00 -23.63 2.15
N GLU A 4 -8.28 -24.10 3.37
CA GLU A 4 -7.37 -24.08 4.52
C GLU A 4 -6.11 -24.94 4.28
N ALA A 5 -6.24 -26.13 3.69
CA ALA A 5 -5.10 -26.99 3.38
C ALA A 5 -4.23 -26.39 2.26
N CYS A 6 -4.85 -25.74 1.26
CA CYS A 6 -4.12 -25.01 0.22
C CYS A 6 -3.40 -23.78 0.78
N ALA A 7 -4.05 -23.00 1.63
CA ALA A 7 -3.44 -21.84 2.29
C ALA A 7 -2.26 -22.26 3.19
N LYS A 8 -2.41 -23.33 3.98
CA LYS A 8 -1.33 -23.89 4.80
C LYS A 8 -0.15 -24.42 3.96
N SER A 9 -0.43 -25.11 2.86
CA SER A 9 0.61 -25.60 1.95
C SER A 9 1.35 -24.45 1.24
N LEU A 10 0.61 -23.44 0.78
CA LEU A 10 1.20 -22.27 0.13
C LEU A 10 2.01 -21.41 1.11
N HIS A 11 1.51 -21.23 2.34
CA HIS A 11 2.25 -20.60 3.43
C HIS A 11 3.53 -21.39 3.74
N ALA A 12 3.48 -22.72 3.82
CA ALA A 12 4.68 -23.52 4.06
C ALA A 12 5.72 -23.40 2.93
N THR A 13 5.30 -23.19 1.68
CA THR A 13 6.21 -23.03 0.52
C THR A 13 6.68 -21.59 0.30
N ALA A 14 5.88 -20.59 0.68
CA ALA A 14 6.18 -19.16 0.54
C ALA A 14 7.40 -18.73 1.37
N TYR A 15 7.66 -19.42 2.48
CA TYR A 15 8.72 -19.11 3.44
C TYR A 15 10.01 -19.91 3.23
N VAL A 16 10.13 -20.72 2.16
CA VAL A 16 11.29 -21.60 1.98
C VAL A 16 12.56 -20.85 1.53
N ASP A 17 12.49 -19.59 1.08
CA ASP A 17 13.68 -18.90 0.52
C ASP A 17 13.83 -17.40 0.88
N ILE A 18 13.29 -16.93 2.02
CA ILE A 18 13.60 -15.58 2.52
C ILE A 18 14.73 -15.65 3.56
N GLU A 19 15.91 -16.09 3.15
CA GLU A 19 17.17 -15.72 3.82
C GLU A 19 17.59 -14.33 3.35
N TYR A 20 16.87 -13.27 3.74
CA TYR A 20 17.39 -11.91 3.56
C TYR A 20 18.42 -11.63 4.67
N ALA A 21 19.69 -11.74 4.29
CA ALA A 21 20.85 -11.39 5.08
C ALA A 21 20.92 -9.87 5.32
N ALA A 22 20.07 -9.34 6.20
CA ALA A 22 20.19 -7.99 6.73
C ALA A 22 19.83 -7.98 8.22
N GLY A 23 20.72 -8.58 9.02
CA GLY A 23 20.90 -8.34 10.45
C GLY A 23 19.66 -8.16 11.33
N GLY A 24 19.19 -9.25 11.95
CA GLY A 24 18.64 -9.13 13.31
C GLY A 24 17.64 -10.18 13.76
N VAL A 25 16.73 -10.64 12.91
CA VAL A 25 15.68 -11.58 13.34
C VAL A 25 15.48 -12.67 12.30
N ALA A 26 16.35 -13.68 12.33
CA ALA A 26 16.13 -14.90 11.58
C ALA A 26 15.12 -15.78 12.34
N CYS A 27 13.87 -15.86 11.88
CA CYS A 27 13.02 -17.00 12.22
C CYS A 27 13.67 -18.25 11.61
N LYS A 28 14.33 -19.06 12.43
CA LYS A 28 15.04 -20.29 12.01
C LYS A 28 14.11 -21.47 11.69
N ALA A 29 12.80 -21.24 11.75
CA ALA A 29 11.68 -22.17 11.57
C ALA A 29 10.45 -21.33 11.14
N PRO A 30 9.40 -21.90 10.49
CA PRO A 30 8.23 -21.12 10.08
C PRO A 30 7.70 -20.35 11.29
N CYS A 31 7.69 -19.00 11.22
CA CYS A 31 7.08 -18.22 12.30
C CYS A 31 5.59 -18.63 12.38
N GLU A 32 5.06 -18.82 13.59
CA GLU A 32 3.63 -19.09 13.74
C GLU A 32 2.82 -17.93 13.13
N PRO A 33 1.77 -18.19 12.34
CA PRO A 33 0.95 -17.13 11.78
C PRO A 33 0.43 -16.17 12.87
N GLY A 34 0.60 -14.87 12.65
CA GLY A 34 0.12 -13.82 13.56
C GLY A 34 1.10 -13.40 14.67
N VAL A 35 2.28 -14.01 14.78
CA VAL A 35 3.25 -13.65 15.85
C VAL A 35 4.30 -12.63 15.42
N ALA A 36 4.54 -12.51 14.12
CA ALA A 36 5.53 -11.61 13.54
C ALA A 36 5.11 -11.19 12.14
N PHE A 37 5.66 -10.08 11.67
CA PHE A 37 5.49 -9.55 10.32
C PHE A 37 6.84 -9.50 9.62
N PHE A 38 6.88 -10.07 8.42
CA PHE A 38 7.95 -9.93 7.45
C PHE A 38 7.27 -9.62 6.12
N TYR A 39 7.69 -8.55 5.47
CA TYR A 39 7.19 -8.28 4.13
C TYR A 39 7.72 -9.35 3.17
N GLY A 40 6.87 -9.77 2.23
CA GLY A 40 7.26 -10.74 1.21
C GLY A 40 6.18 -10.91 0.15
N GLU A 41 6.60 -11.17 -1.08
CA GLU A 41 5.74 -11.22 -2.26
C GLU A 41 4.89 -12.49 -2.33
N ALA A 42 5.35 -13.56 -1.69
CA ALA A 42 4.72 -14.88 -1.79
C ALA A 42 3.29 -14.89 -1.21
N SER A 43 3.03 -14.15 -0.14
CA SER A 43 1.68 -14.01 0.45
C SER A 43 0.68 -13.40 -0.53
N TRP A 44 1.12 -12.49 -1.40
CA TRP A 44 0.28 -11.90 -2.45
C TRP A 44 -0.12 -12.92 -3.51
N THR A 45 0.77 -13.87 -3.83
CA THR A 45 0.46 -14.96 -4.76
C THR A 45 -0.64 -15.86 -4.19
N VAL A 46 -0.59 -16.16 -2.89
CA VAL A 46 -1.64 -16.93 -2.20
C VAL A 46 -2.98 -16.20 -2.25
N LEU A 47 -2.98 -14.90 -1.93
CA LEU A 47 -4.19 -14.08 -1.98
C LEU A 47 -4.79 -14.04 -3.39
N GLY A 48 -3.95 -13.89 -4.42
CA GLY A 48 -4.38 -13.94 -5.81
C GLY A 48 -5.08 -15.26 -6.14
N ALA A 49 -4.51 -16.39 -5.74
CA ALA A 49 -5.11 -17.70 -5.96
C ALA A 49 -6.46 -17.87 -5.23
N VAL A 50 -6.59 -17.35 -4.01
CA VAL A 50 -7.86 -17.35 -3.26
C VAL A 50 -8.92 -16.53 -4.01
N LEU A 51 -8.56 -15.35 -4.52
CA LEU A 51 -9.48 -14.50 -5.26
C LEU A 51 -9.93 -15.13 -6.59
N VAL A 52 -9.02 -15.77 -7.31
CA VAL A 52 -9.35 -16.54 -8.52
C VAL A 52 -10.35 -17.64 -8.20
N ALA A 53 -10.10 -18.43 -7.15
CA ALA A 53 -11.00 -19.49 -6.73
C ALA A 53 -12.38 -18.97 -6.27
N ALA A 54 -12.41 -17.86 -5.53
CA ALA A 54 -13.64 -17.28 -4.99
C ALA A 54 -14.52 -16.63 -6.07
N THR A 55 -13.92 -16.13 -7.14
CA THR A 55 -14.63 -15.43 -8.22
C THR A 55 -14.95 -16.34 -9.41
N GLY A 56 -14.26 -17.46 -9.55
CA GLY A 56 -14.38 -18.35 -10.72
C GLY A 56 -13.70 -17.80 -11.97
N GLU A 57 -12.87 -16.76 -11.84
CA GLU A 57 -12.06 -16.22 -12.94
C GLU A 57 -10.90 -17.16 -13.30
N THR A 58 -10.26 -16.92 -14.44
CA THR A 58 -9.14 -17.75 -14.92
C THR A 58 -7.83 -17.47 -14.20
N ASP A 59 -7.62 -16.20 -13.82
CA ASP A 59 -6.39 -15.69 -13.23
C ASP A 59 -6.67 -14.36 -12.51
N PHE A 60 -5.67 -13.85 -11.79
CA PHE A 60 -5.80 -12.63 -11.01
C PHE A 60 -5.99 -11.38 -11.88
N GLU A 61 -5.46 -11.35 -13.10
CA GLU A 61 -5.67 -10.23 -14.01
C GLU A 61 -7.15 -10.13 -14.41
N ALA A 62 -7.79 -11.26 -14.71
CA ALA A 62 -9.24 -11.30 -14.97
C ALA A 62 -10.06 -10.79 -13.76
N VAL A 63 -9.67 -11.17 -12.54
CA VAL A 63 -10.27 -10.63 -11.31
C VAL A 63 -10.11 -9.11 -11.23
N PHE A 64 -8.88 -8.62 -11.35
CA PHE A 64 -8.56 -7.18 -11.25
C PHE A 64 -9.28 -6.36 -12.33
N GLN A 65 -9.28 -6.83 -13.57
CA GLN A 65 -9.97 -6.19 -14.68
C GLN A 65 -11.48 -6.10 -14.41
N ARG A 66 -12.09 -7.18 -13.92
CA ARG A 66 -13.54 -7.21 -13.65
C ARG A 66 -13.94 -6.33 -12.48
N LEU A 67 -13.18 -6.36 -11.39
CA LEU A 67 -13.58 -5.73 -10.12
C LEU A 67 -13.07 -4.29 -9.96
N VAL A 68 -11.96 -3.92 -10.63
CA VAL A 68 -11.30 -2.64 -10.42
C VAL A 68 -11.10 -1.88 -11.72
N ALA A 69 -10.32 -2.43 -12.67
CA ALA A 69 -9.82 -1.62 -13.77
C ALA A 69 -10.91 -1.19 -14.76
N ARG A 70 -11.80 -2.09 -15.17
CA ARG A 70 -12.90 -1.76 -16.08
C ARG A 70 -13.97 -0.88 -15.43
N PRO A 71 -14.45 -1.14 -14.19
CA PRO A 71 -15.38 -0.24 -13.51
C PRO A 71 -14.86 1.20 -13.43
N LEU A 72 -13.56 1.38 -13.15
CA LEU A 72 -12.95 2.70 -13.04
C LEU A 72 -12.47 3.28 -14.38
N THR A 73 -12.53 2.50 -15.46
CA THR A 73 -12.01 2.86 -16.79
C THR A 73 -10.55 3.35 -16.71
N ILE A 74 -9.69 2.57 -16.05
CA ILE A 74 -8.26 2.85 -15.87
C ILE A 74 -7.38 1.90 -16.71
N ASP A 75 -6.19 2.36 -17.08
CA ASP A 75 -5.22 1.64 -17.92
C ASP A 75 -4.23 0.80 -17.09
N CYS A 76 -4.74 0.19 -16.02
CA CYS A 76 -3.97 -0.68 -15.15
C CYS A 76 -4.08 -2.15 -15.58
N SER A 77 -3.02 -2.92 -15.40
CA SER A 77 -3.01 -4.39 -15.59
C SER A 77 -1.93 -5.07 -14.76
N PHE A 78 -2.11 -6.36 -14.52
CA PHE A 78 -1.14 -7.29 -13.94
C PHE A 78 -0.65 -8.26 -15.02
N ALA A 79 0.32 -7.81 -15.82
CA ALA A 79 0.84 -8.60 -16.95
C ALA A 79 1.62 -9.86 -16.52
N ASP A 80 2.04 -9.92 -15.25
CA ASP A 80 2.93 -10.97 -14.73
C ASP A 80 2.17 -11.96 -13.80
N ALA A 81 0.83 -12.01 -13.86
CA ALA A 81 0.02 -12.98 -13.11
C ALA A 81 0.30 -14.43 -13.55
N PRO A 82 0.30 -15.42 -12.64
CA PRO A 82 -0.14 -15.35 -11.23
C PRO A 82 0.95 -14.90 -10.24
N LEU A 83 2.22 -14.77 -10.64
CA LEU A 83 3.32 -14.45 -9.71
C LEU A 83 3.39 -12.95 -9.38
N GLY A 84 2.93 -12.10 -10.30
CA GLY A 84 3.02 -10.65 -10.22
C GLY A 84 2.00 -9.95 -9.32
N VAL A 85 1.24 -10.65 -8.47
CA VAL A 85 0.18 -10.00 -7.66
C VAL A 85 0.76 -8.95 -6.70
N GLY A 86 1.96 -9.19 -6.15
CA GLY A 86 2.62 -8.27 -5.21
C GLY A 86 3.49 -7.18 -5.85
N TYR A 87 3.78 -7.23 -7.16
CA TYR A 87 4.76 -6.34 -7.79
C TYR A 87 4.52 -6.01 -9.28
N GLY A 88 3.64 -6.75 -9.96
CA GLY A 88 3.49 -6.77 -11.42
C GLY A 88 2.47 -5.78 -11.98
N ALA A 89 1.94 -4.89 -11.13
CA ALA A 89 1.00 -3.86 -11.56
C ALA A 89 1.69 -2.87 -12.50
N ARG A 90 1.06 -2.60 -13.65
CA ARG A 90 1.48 -1.59 -14.61
C ARG A 90 0.31 -0.64 -14.84
N CYS A 91 0.53 0.63 -14.59
CA CYS A 91 -0.47 1.68 -14.70
C CYS A 91 0.17 2.98 -15.18
N SER A 92 -0.58 3.83 -15.88
CA SER A 92 -0.19 5.24 -15.96
C SER A 92 -0.41 5.92 -14.61
N THR A 93 0.32 7.01 -14.35
CA THR A 93 0.08 7.86 -13.17
C THR A 93 -1.36 8.39 -13.14
N ALA A 94 -1.94 8.69 -14.32
CA ALA A 94 -3.31 9.16 -14.44
C ALA A 94 -4.34 8.06 -14.11
N GLY A 95 -4.10 6.82 -14.54
CA GLY A 95 -4.92 5.66 -14.19
C GLY A 95 -4.87 5.38 -12.69
N TYR A 96 -3.68 5.43 -12.08
CA TYR A 96 -3.53 5.23 -10.65
C TYR A 96 -4.15 6.37 -9.81
N ALA A 97 -4.06 7.62 -10.28
CA ALA A 97 -4.74 8.75 -9.66
C ALA A 97 -6.27 8.58 -9.62
N ARG A 98 -6.87 8.03 -10.68
CA ARG A 98 -8.30 7.68 -10.69
C ARG A 98 -8.63 6.57 -9.71
N PHE A 99 -7.77 5.55 -9.62
CA PHE A 99 -7.89 4.52 -8.60
C PHE A 99 -7.87 5.11 -7.19
N LEU A 100 -6.91 5.98 -6.86
CA LEU A 100 -6.85 6.66 -5.55
C LEU A 100 -8.07 7.55 -5.30
N THR A 101 -8.59 8.21 -6.33
CA THR A 101 -9.84 9.00 -6.23
C THR A 101 -11.03 8.10 -5.86
N ALA A 102 -11.16 6.95 -6.51
CA ALA A 102 -12.22 5.98 -6.23
C ALA A 102 -12.09 5.33 -4.84
N VAL A 103 -10.86 5.06 -4.39
CA VAL A 103 -10.58 4.64 -3.00
C VAL A 103 -10.99 5.72 -2.02
N MET A 104 -10.66 6.99 -2.31
CA MET A 104 -11.02 8.11 -1.44
C MET A 104 -12.53 8.33 -1.31
N ALA A 105 -13.27 8.02 -2.37
CA ALA A 105 -14.72 8.14 -2.47
C ALA A 105 -15.51 6.87 -2.07
N ASP A 106 -14.84 5.82 -1.58
CA ASP A 106 -15.48 4.55 -1.18
C ASP A 106 -16.27 3.87 -2.32
N GLU A 107 -15.82 4.05 -3.57
CA GLU A 107 -16.51 3.50 -4.76
C GLU A 107 -16.22 2.01 -4.99
N LEU A 108 -15.07 1.51 -4.51
CA LEU A 108 -14.63 0.13 -4.69
C LEU A 108 -15.14 -0.81 -3.60
N VAL A 109 -15.20 -0.30 -2.37
CA VAL A 109 -15.67 -1.02 -1.18
C VAL A 109 -16.38 -0.04 -0.24
N PRO A 110 -17.36 -0.49 0.56
CA PRO A 110 -17.99 0.35 1.58
C PRO A 110 -16.96 0.93 2.57
N ALA A 111 -17.27 2.11 3.11
CA ALA A 111 -16.41 2.83 4.05
C ALA A 111 -15.94 1.97 5.22
N GLU A 112 -16.79 1.07 5.73
CA GLU A 112 -16.46 0.19 6.85
C GLU A 112 -15.36 -0.82 6.48
N LEU A 113 -15.37 -1.34 5.26
CA LEU A 113 -14.32 -2.25 4.78
C LEU A 113 -13.02 -1.50 4.50
N ARG A 114 -13.11 -0.28 3.99
CA ARG A 114 -11.95 0.59 3.83
C ARG A 114 -11.32 0.90 5.20
N GLU A 115 -12.12 1.34 6.17
CA GLU A 115 -11.64 1.66 7.53
C GLU A 115 -10.95 0.46 8.16
N GLU A 116 -11.52 -0.74 8.01
CA GLU A 116 -10.89 -1.98 8.47
C GLU A 116 -9.56 -2.25 7.73
N ALA A 117 -9.51 -2.04 6.42
CA ALA A 117 -8.30 -2.25 5.62
C ALA A 117 -7.17 -1.26 5.99
N GLU A 118 -7.51 -0.05 6.43
CA GLU A 118 -6.57 1.01 6.84
C GLU A 118 -6.14 0.88 8.32
N GLN A 119 -6.71 -0.05 9.09
CA GLN A 119 -6.29 -0.33 10.47
C GLN A 119 -4.95 -1.07 10.54
N ALA A 120 -4.30 -0.98 11.71
CA ALA A 120 -3.09 -1.74 11.98
C ALA A 120 -3.45 -3.23 12.20
N HIS A 121 -2.96 -4.10 11.33
CA HIS A 121 -3.12 -5.56 11.40
C HIS A 121 -1.82 -6.30 11.75
N THR A 122 -0.78 -5.56 12.14
CA THR A 122 0.50 -6.10 12.61
C THR A 122 0.61 -6.07 14.13
N PRO A 123 1.25 -7.08 14.76
CA PRO A 123 1.52 -7.05 16.19
C PRO A 123 2.39 -5.85 16.59
N GLY A 124 2.03 -5.17 17.69
CA GLY A 124 2.60 -3.87 18.10
C GLY A 124 4.10 -3.83 18.41
N ASP A 125 4.76 -4.98 18.61
CA ASP A 125 6.20 -5.07 18.90
C ASP A 125 7.04 -5.46 17.67
N THR A 126 6.45 -5.48 16.47
CA THR A 126 7.17 -5.96 15.28
C THR A 126 8.02 -4.86 14.66
N ILE A 127 9.32 -5.11 14.52
CA ILE A 127 10.20 -4.29 13.69
C ILE A 127 9.75 -4.46 12.23
N LEU A 128 9.09 -3.45 11.69
CA LEU A 128 8.78 -3.39 10.28
C LEU A 128 10.00 -2.89 9.52
N THR A 129 10.73 -3.81 8.89
CA THR A 129 11.61 -3.45 7.77
C THR A 129 10.82 -3.62 6.50
N ASN A 130 10.55 -2.53 5.77
CA ASN A 130 10.10 -2.67 4.39
C ASN A 130 11.30 -2.99 3.47
N ASP A 131 11.04 -3.54 2.28
CA ASP A 131 12.07 -3.84 1.26
C ASP A 131 12.83 -2.59 0.80
N ALA A 132 12.28 -1.42 1.11
CA ALA A 132 12.91 -0.12 0.90
C ALA A 132 13.83 0.32 2.06
N GLY A 133 14.12 -0.54 3.04
CA GLY A 133 15.01 -0.21 4.16
C GLY A 133 14.53 0.93 5.05
N LEU A 134 13.28 1.39 4.86
CA LEU A 134 12.61 2.33 5.75
C LEU A 134 12.12 1.52 6.95
N ALA A 135 13.00 1.32 7.93
CA ALA A 135 12.58 0.91 9.25
C ALA A 135 12.05 2.15 9.97
N ASN A 136 10.72 2.28 10.05
CA ASN A 136 10.09 3.27 10.90
C ASN A 136 9.30 2.55 12.00
N PRO A 137 9.74 2.64 13.28
CA PRO A 137 9.06 1.97 14.38
C PRO A 137 7.65 2.52 14.64
N LEU A 138 7.31 3.66 14.03
CA LEU A 138 5.97 4.23 14.09
C LEU A 138 5.04 3.67 13.02
N TRP A 139 5.54 2.90 12.05
CA TRP A 139 4.69 2.38 10.99
C TRP A 139 4.09 1.04 11.39
N SER A 140 2.88 0.79 10.90
CA SER A 140 2.21 -0.51 10.98
C SER A 140 1.81 -0.98 9.58
N TYR A 141 1.29 -2.20 9.43
CA TYR A 141 0.77 -2.68 8.14
C TYR A 141 -0.72 -2.98 8.23
N GLY A 142 -1.49 -2.48 7.27
CA GLY A 142 -2.91 -2.80 7.08
C GLY A 142 -3.12 -3.89 6.03
N TYR A 143 -4.28 -3.91 5.39
CA TYR A 143 -4.53 -4.85 4.29
C TYR A 143 -3.91 -4.34 2.98
N GLY A 144 -2.62 -4.65 2.82
CA GLY A 144 -1.86 -4.35 1.60
C GLY A 144 -1.31 -2.94 1.51
N THR A 145 -1.30 -2.22 2.63
CA THR A 145 -0.79 -0.87 2.72
C THR A 145 0.05 -0.69 3.98
N TRP A 146 1.09 0.13 3.86
CA TRP A 146 1.81 0.67 5.00
C TRP A 146 0.95 1.74 5.64
N ARG A 147 0.71 1.66 6.94
CA ARG A 147 0.09 2.73 7.71
C ARG A 147 1.20 3.58 8.34
N GLU A 148 1.26 4.83 7.91
CA GLU A 148 2.33 5.75 8.23
C GLU A 148 1.91 6.69 9.35
N CYS A 149 2.26 6.33 10.59
CA CYS A 149 1.95 7.17 11.74
C CYS A 149 2.96 8.32 11.86
N ALA A 150 2.48 9.50 12.23
CA ALA A 150 3.32 10.66 12.51
C ALA A 150 3.87 10.65 13.94
N SER A 151 3.18 9.99 14.87
CA SER A 151 3.64 9.77 16.25
C SER A 151 3.31 8.38 16.77
N GLU A 152 3.84 8.05 17.96
CA GLU A 152 3.53 6.82 18.70
C GLU A 152 2.04 6.68 19.04
N ALA A 153 1.31 7.80 19.13
CA ALA A 153 -0.12 7.74 19.44
C ALA A 153 -0.90 7.09 18.30
N CYS A 154 -0.47 7.29 17.04
CA CYS A 154 -1.10 6.81 15.81
C CYS A 154 -2.65 6.75 15.85
N GLY A 155 -3.25 7.73 16.52
CA GLY A 155 -4.65 7.71 16.91
C GLY A 155 -5.49 8.57 15.97
N GLU A 156 -6.81 8.52 16.16
CA GLU A 156 -7.80 9.21 15.32
C GLU A 156 -7.64 10.74 15.21
N ALA A 157 -6.82 11.35 16.09
CA ALA A 157 -6.51 12.78 16.06
C ALA A 157 -5.43 13.14 15.02
N GLU A 158 -4.67 12.15 14.54
CA GLU A 158 -3.68 12.31 13.48
C GLU A 158 -4.25 11.85 12.14
N PRO A 159 -3.80 12.43 11.01
CA PRO A 159 -4.22 11.93 9.71
C PRO A 159 -3.80 10.46 9.57
N ILE A 160 -4.75 9.60 9.17
CA ILE A 160 -4.46 8.22 8.80
C ILE A 160 -3.90 8.28 7.38
N ARG A 161 -2.58 8.18 7.28
CA ARG A 161 -1.90 8.01 6.00
C ARG A 161 -1.64 6.54 5.75
N VAL A 162 -2.08 6.05 4.59
CA VAL A 162 -1.72 4.71 4.12
C VAL A 162 -1.07 4.79 2.74
N SER A 163 -0.02 3.98 2.52
CA SER A 163 0.77 4.00 1.29
C SER A 163 1.11 2.59 0.79
N SER A 164 1.56 2.48 -0.46
CA SER A 164 2.03 1.21 -1.04
C SER A 164 3.28 1.43 -1.88
N LEU A 165 4.44 1.49 -1.21
CA LEU A 165 5.72 1.83 -1.84
C LEU A 165 6.15 0.77 -2.85
N GLY A 166 6.50 1.22 -4.06
CA GLY A 166 7.23 0.43 -5.04
C GLY A 166 8.73 0.61 -4.88
N ILE A 167 9.49 -0.48 -4.94
CA ILE A 167 10.96 -0.48 -4.76
C ILE A 167 11.70 0.46 -5.72
N ARG A 168 11.08 0.83 -6.85
CA ARG A 168 11.65 1.73 -7.87
C ARG A 168 11.29 3.21 -7.70
N GLY A 169 10.63 3.57 -6.60
CA GLY A 169 10.26 4.96 -6.31
C GLY A 169 8.83 5.34 -6.70
N PHE A 170 7.97 4.36 -6.97
CA PHE A 170 6.54 4.62 -7.05
C PHE A 170 5.99 4.79 -5.63
N TYR A 171 5.26 5.87 -5.37
CA TYR A 171 4.75 6.16 -4.03
C TYR A 171 3.33 6.74 -4.09
N PRO A 172 2.31 5.87 -4.03
CA PRO A 172 0.92 6.27 -3.83
C PRO A 172 0.58 6.33 -2.34
N TYR A 173 -0.26 7.28 -1.95
CA TYR A 173 -0.85 7.32 -0.62
C TYR A 173 -2.24 7.94 -0.62
N THR A 174 -3.03 7.58 0.39
CA THR A 174 -4.21 8.32 0.83
C THR A 174 -3.96 8.87 2.23
N SER A 175 -4.63 9.96 2.57
CA SER A 175 -4.54 10.64 3.86
C SER A 175 -5.93 11.11 4.25
N ARG A 176 -6.42 10.65 5.40
CA ARG A 176 -7.75 10.99 5.91
C ARG A 176 -7.68 11.61 7.28
N GLY A 177 -8.51 12.60 7.55
CA GLY A 177 -8.52 13.33 8.81
C GLY A 177 -7.34 14.30 8.95
N GLY A 178 -7.14 14.80 10.18
CA GLY A 178 -6.17 15.88 10.46
C GLY A 178 -6.58 17.23 9.88
N GLY A 179 -5.70 18.24 10.05
CA GLY A 179 -6.02 19.64 9.70
C GLY A 179 -6.00 19.99 8.20
N GLN A 180 -5.54 19.09 7.34
CA GLN A 180 -5.42 19.33 5.88
C GLN A 180 -6.60 18.78 5.07
N GLY A 181 -7.54 18.08 5.73
CA GLY A 181 -8.65 17.40 5.08
C GLY A 181 -8.22 16.15 4.31
N ASP A 182 -9.21 15.40 3.84
CA ASP A 182 -9.02 14.15 3.10
C ASP A 182 -8.40 14.40 1.72
N HIS A 183 -7.27 13.75 1.43
CA HIS A 183 -6.56 13.87 0.15
C HIS A 183 -5.80 12.59 -0.22
N TRP A 184 -5.32 12.54 -1.46
CA TRP A 184 -4.43 11.48 -1.93
C TRP A 184 -3.29 12.10 -2.72
N GLY A 185 -2.18 11.37 -2.85
CA GLY A 185 -1.08 11.75 -3.71
C GLY A 185 -0.43 10.54 -4.37
N VAL A 186 0.23 10.78 -5.50
CA VAL A 186 1.00 9.77 -6.22
C VAL A 186 2.27 10.39 -6.78
N VAL A 187 3.40 9.79 -6.42
CA VAL A 187 4.69 10.08 -7.06
C VAL A 187 4.98 8.96 -8.04
N GLY A 188 4.81 9.26 -9.32
CA GLY A 188 5.22 8.41 -10.42
C GLY A 188 6.70 8.64 -10.73
N TYR A 189 7.58 7.86 -10.12
CA TYR A 189 9.01 7.89 -10.41
C TYR A 189 9.51 6.46 -10.63
N GLU A 190 10.16 6.23 -11.77
CA GLU A 190 10.92 5.01 -12.02
C GLU A 190 12.38 5.40 -12.21
N HIS A 191 13.22 5.11 -11.21
CA HIS A 191 14.66 5.35 -11.36
C HIS A 191 15.24 4.33 -12.35
N PRO A 192 15.86 4.73 -13.46
CA PRO A 192 16.30 3.81 -14.51
C PRO A 192 17.50 2.91 -14.13
N THR A 193 18.06 3.05 -12.94
CA THR A 193 19.36 2.42 -12.57
C THR A 193 19.46 1.95 -11.11
N SER A 194 18.51 2.25 -10.23
CA SER A 194 18.53 1.77 -8.84
C SER A 194 17.40 0.79 -8.57
N ASN A 195 17.74 -0.50 -8.63
CA ASN A 195 16.96 -1.57 -7.98
C ASN A 195 17.24 -1.52 -6.48
N GLY A 196 16.84 -0.45 -5.79
CA GLY A 196 17.21 -0.33 -4.38
C GLY A 196 16.40 0.66 -3.56
N PRO A 197 16.49 0.50 -2.22
CA PRO A 197 15.73 1.24 -1.21
C PRO A 197 15.80 2.77 -1.36
N ALA A 198 16.89 3.29 -1.91
CA ALA A 198 17.09 4.72 -2.14
C ALA A 198 16.01 5.36 -3.03
N SER A 199 15.49 4.63 -4.04
CA SER A 199 14.46 5.18 -4.94
C SER A 199 13.14 5.42 -4.22
N ALA A 200 12.75 4.50 -3.33
CA ALA A 200 11.55 4.61 -2.52
C ALA A 200 11.69 5.72 -1.46
N VAL A 201 12.86 5.86 -0.84
CA VAL A 201 13.16 6.97 0.09
C VAL A 201 13.03 8.32 -0.61
N VAL A 202 13.59 8.47 -1.82
CA VAL A 202 13.49 9.72 -2.60
C VAL A 202 12.03 10.04 -2.92
N ALA A 203 11.24 9.04 -3.31
CA ALA A 203 9.83 9.22 -3.60
C ALA A 203 9.02 9.65 -2.36
N PHE A 204 9.30 9.03 -1.21
CA PHE A 204 8.70 9.41 0.07
C PHE A 204 9.04 10.86 0.44
N ILE A 205 10.32 11.24 0.38
CA ILE A 205 10.76 12.62 0.68
C ILE A 205 10.12 13.61 -0.30
N ALA A 206 10.04 13.25 -1.59
CA ALA A 206 9.40 14.08 -2.60
C ALA A 206 7.92 14.28 -2.29
N ALA A 207 7.20 13.22 -1.90
CA ALA A 207 5.79 13.30 -1.52
C ALA A 207 5.57 14.23 -0.31
N ASP A 208 6.32 14.03 0.78
CA ASP A 208 6.25 14.87 1.97
C ASP A 208 6.58 16.35 1.67
N THR A 209 7.55 16.59 0.78
CA THR A 209 7.90 17.94 0.32
C THR A 209 6.76 18.57 -0.48
N ILE A 210 6.15 17.82 -1.41
CA ILE A 210 5.05 18.27 -2.24
C ILE A 210 3.82 18.61 -1.38
N GLU A 211 3.49 17.77 -0.39
CA GLU A 211 2.38 18.04 0.53
C GLU A 211 2.61 19.30 1.35
N LYS A 212 3.80 19.46 1.94
CA LYS A 212 4.15 20.68 2.69
C LYS A 212 4.05 21.91 1.80
N ALA A 213 4.48 21.83 0.54
CA ALA A 213 4.33 22.91 -0.41
C ALA A 213 2.86 23.20 -0.75
N ALA A 214 2.04 22.16 -0.93
CA ALA A 214 0.61 22.28 -1.22
C ALA A 214 -0.15 22.91 -0.03
N ALA A 215 0.12 22.49 1.20
CA ALA A 215 -0.45 23.07 2.41
C ALA A 215 -0.12 24.57 2.53
N ASN A 216 1.10 24.97 2.18
CA ASN A 216 1.52 26.37 2.16
C ASN A 216 0.92 27.18 1.02
N ALA A 217 0.54 26.55 -0.09
CA ALA A 217 -0.10 27.23 -1.22
C ALA A 217 -1.60 27.55 -0.98
N VAL A 218 -2.23 26.89 0.00
CA VAL A 218 -3.67 26.99 0.29
C VAL A 218 -4.00 28.09 1.35
N SER A 219 -3.02 28.86 1.85
CA SER A 219 -3.27 30.05 2.69
C SER A 219 -2.16 31.11 2.53
N PRO A 220 -2.44 32.43 2.27
CA PRO A 220 -3.68 33.18 2.46
C PRO A 220 -4.00 34.21 1.33
N GLU A 221 -4.92 33.91 0.41
CA GLU A 221 -5.51 34.98 -0.45
C GLU A 221 -7.03 34.84 -0.65
N LEU A 222 -7.67 33.87 0.01
CA LEU A 222 -9.12 33.66 -0.03
C LEU A 222 -9.87 34.14 1.24
N ALA A 223 -9.18 34.82 2.15
CA ALA A 223 -9.77 35.37 3.37
C ALA A 223 -10.06 36.89 3.25
N ALA A 224 -10.87 37.30 2.28
CA ALA A 224 -11.84 38.40 2.39
C ALA A 224 -12.47 38.71 1.02
N PRO A 225 -13.81 38.71 0.87
CA PRO A 225 -14.42 39.57 -0.13
C PRO A 225 -14.18 41.03 0.30
N ALA A 226 -13.58 41.82 -0.58
CA ALA A 226 -13.46 43.26 -0.40
C ALA A 226 -14.84 43.86 -0.07
N ALA A 227 -14.93 44.58 1.04
CA ALA A 227 -16.14 45.33 1.38
C ALA A 227 -16.41 46.38 0.29
N PRO A 228 -17.66 46.53 -0.18
CA PRO A 228 -18.00 47.52 -1.20
C PRO A 228 -17.92 48.96 -0.65
N PRO A 229 -17.76 49.96 -1.54
CA PRO A 229 -17.43 51.35 -1.19
C PRO A 229 -18.52 52.10 -0.41
#